data_AF-A0A536G4S1-F1
#
_entry.id   AF-A0A536G4S1-F1
#
_cell.length_a   1.000
_cell.length_b   1.000
_cell.length_c   1.000
_cell.angle_alpha   90.00
_cell.angle_beta   90.00
_cell.angle_gamma   90.00
#
_symmetry.space_group_name_H-M   'P 1'
#
loop_
_entity.id
_entity.type
_entity.pdbx_description
1 polymer ?
#
loop_
_entity_poly.entity_id
_entity_poly.type
_entity_poly.pdbx_seq_one_letter_code
_entity_poly.pdbx_strand_id
1 'polypeptide(L)' 'MPAKTEKQRKFMGAELQRKREGKKTTTGMTEKELEKMASKPKKKS' A
#
# COMPACT_ATOMS: atom_id res chain seq x y z
N MET A 1 -6.12 5.23 7.98
CA MET A 1 -5.20 6.25 7.44
C MET A 1 -4.83 5.87 6.01
N PRO A 2 -5.16 6.69 4.99
CA PRO A 2 -4.54 6.59 3.68
C PRO A 2 -3.07 7.07 3.75
N ALA A 3 -2.25 6.74 2.75
CA ALA A 3 -0.90 7.28 2.65
C ALA A 3 -0.92 8.81 2.62
N LYS A 4 -0.02 9.46 3.38
CA LYS A 4 0.04 10.92 3.50
C LYS A 4 0.55 11.61 2.22
N THR A 5 1.26 10.87 1.37
CA THR A 5 1.86 11.37 0.12
C THR A 5 1.67 10.39 -1.03
N GLU A 6 1.69 10.89 -2.27
CA GLU A 6 1.64 10.04 -3.47
C GLU A 6 2.85 9.10 -3.57
N LYS A 7 4.03 9.54 -3.13
CA LYS A 7 5.24 8.71 -3.12
C LYS A 7 5.08 7.50 -2.20
N GLN A 8 4.54 7.72 -0.99
CA GLN A 8 4.20 6.62 -0.08
C GLN A 8 3.12 5.72 -0.66
N ARG A 9 2.08 6.27 -1.29
CA ARG A 9 1.04 5.46 -1.94
C ARG A 9 1.63 4.51 -2.99
N LYS A 10 2.49 5.04 -3.87
CA LYS A 10 3.17 4.24 -4.91
C LYS A 10 4.10 3.19 -4.31
N PHE A 11 4.87 3.56 -3.29
CA PHE A 11 5.74 2.62 -2.57
C PHE A 11 4.94 1.47 -1.93
N MET A 12 3.82 1.78 -1.27
CA MET A 12 2.97 0.76 -0.67
C MET A 12 2.28 -0.13 -1.72
N GLY A 13 1.95 0.41 -2.89
CA GLY A 13 1.47 -0.38 -4.02
C GLY A 13 2.50 -1.37 -4.55
N ALA A 14 3.77 -0.97 -4.62
CA ALA A 14 4.87 -1.86 -5.03
C ALA A 14 5.12 -2.97 -3.99
N GLU A 15 5.07 -2.63 -2.70
CA GLU A 15 5.19 -3.61 -1.61
C GLU A 15 3.99 -4.58 -1.59
N LEU A 16 2.78 -4.10 -1.87
CA LEU A 16 1.59 -4.95 -2.02
C LEU A 16 1.81 -6.01 -3.10
N GLN A 17 2.29 -5.58 -4.27
CA GLN A 17 2.56 -6.47 -5.37
C GLN A 17 3.65 -7.50 -5.01
N ARG A 18 4.74 -7.08 -4.37
CA ARG A 18 5.78 -8.00 -3.87
C ARG A 18 5.18 -9.06 -2.93
N LYS A 19 4.32 -8.65 -1.99
CA LYS A 19 3.65 -9.58 -1.07
C LYS A 19 2.79 -10.60 -1.82
N ARG A 20 2.03 -10.16 -2.84
CA ARG A 20 1.21 -11.05 -3.69
C ARG A 20 2.05 -12.02 -4.53
N GLU A 21 3.24 -11.60 -4.93
CA GLU A 21 4.23 -12.45 -5.60
C GLU A 21 4.95 -13.40 -4.61
N GLY A 22 4.58 -13.41 -3.33
CA GLY A 22 5.22 -14.25 -2.30
C GLY A 22 6.59 -13.74 -1.85
N LYS A 23 6.98 -12.51 -2.26
CA LYS A 23 8.26 -11.91 -1.89
C LYS A 23 8.18 -11.23 -0.52
N LYS A 24 9.30 -11.20 0.19
CA LYS A 24 9.41 -10.49 1.46
C LYS A 24 9.22 -8.99 1.25
N THR A 25 8.38 -8.38 2.08
CA THR A 25 8.18 -6.94 2.15
C THR A 25 9.12 -6.34 3.20
N THR A 26 9.54 -5.10 2.99
CA THR A 26 10.37 -4.34 3.94
C THR A 26 9.55 -3.66 5.02
N THR A 27 8.27 -3.42 4.73
CA THR A 27 7.33 -2.72 5.60
C THR A 27 6.81 -3.54 6.76
N GLY A 28 6.93 -4.87 6.73
CA GLY A 28 6.34 -5.78 7.72
C GLY A 28 4.81 -5.80 7.74
N MET A 29 4.14 -5.00 6.91
CA MET A 29 2.69 -4.87 6.87
C MET A 29 2.02 -6.06 6.19
N THR A 30 0.76 -6.28 6.54
CA THR A 30 -0.12 -7.27 5.90
C THR A 30 -0.59 -6.80 4.54
N GLU A 31 -1.08 -7.72 3.70
CA GLU A 31 -1.60 -7.39 2.37
C GLU A 31 -2.72 -6.35 2.44
N LYS A 32 -3.66 -6.49 3.39
CA LYS A 32 -4.77 -5.56 3.58
C LYS A 32 -4.32 -4.15 3.98
N GLU A 33 -3.27 -4.04 4.80
CA GLU A 33 -2.72 -2.74 5.20
C GLU A 33 -2.02 -2.06 4.03
N LEU A 34 -1.23 -2.82 3.25
CA LEU A 34 -0.59 -2.34 2.04
C LEU A 34 -1.62 -1.87 1.02
N GLU A 35 -2.72 -2.62 0.82
CA GLU A 35 -3.82 -2.24 -0.05
C GLU A 35 -4.50 -0.94 0.41
N LYS A 36 -4.78 -0.81 1.71
CA LYS A 36 -5.41 0.39 2.28
C LYS A 36 -4.53 1.62 2.14
N MET A 37 -3.21 1.48 2.23
CA MET A 37 -2.26 2.58 2.03
C MET A 37 -1.99 2.90 0.55
N ALA A 38 -2.02 1.89 -0.32
CA ALA A 38 -1.88 2.04 -1.77
C ALA A 38 -3.14 2.60 -2.44
N SER A 39 -4.29 2.43 -1.79
CA SER A 39 -5.58 2.96 -2.22
C SER A 39 -5.55 4.49 -2.30
N LYS A 40 -6.12 5.05 -3.37
CA LYS A 40 -6.38 6.49 -3.42
C LYS A 40 -7.43 6.84 -2.35
N PRO A 41 -7.29 7.96 -1.64
CA PRO A 41 -8.34 8.41 -0.73
C PRO A 41 -9.63 8.52 -1.54
N LYS A 42 -10.65 7.75 -1.14
CA LYS A 42 -11.98 7.88 -1.73
C LYS A 42 -12.40 9.33 -1.49
N LYS A 43 -12.60 10.08 -2.57
CA LYS A 43 -13.29 11.37 -2.50
C LYS A 43 -14.62 11.04 -1.83
N LYS A 44 -14.87 11.57 -0.62
CA LYS A 44 -16.22 11.56 -0.08
C LYS A 44 -17.00 12.51 -1.00
N SER A 45 -17.65 11.94 -2.00
CA SER A 45 -18.66 12.63 -2.79
C SER A 45 -19.83 13.00 -1.91
#